data_AF-A0A139BW37-F1
#
_entry.id   AF-A0A139BW37-F1
#
_cell.length_a   1.000
_cell.length_b   1.000
_cell.length_c   1.000
_cell.angle_alpha   90.00
_cell.angle_beta   90.00
_cell.angle_gamma   90.00
#
_symmetry.space_group_name_H-M   'P 1'
#
loop_
_entity.id
_entity.type
_entity.pdbx_description
1 polymer ?
#
loop_
_entity_poly.entity_id
_entity_poly.type
_entity_poly.pdbx_seq_one_letter_code
_entity_poly.pdbx_strand_id
1 'polypeptide(L)'
;MSTDNDPAENQQGATYDQHGNQLAPPPSKINLHDADAIRRELGAVYRDMRARRIDPADGTKLAYVLDMIRKSYETGVLEARTEALERTLNARKKSP
;
A
#
# COMPACT_ATOMS: atom_id res chain seq x y z
N MET A 1 -2.57 -7.66 49.35
CA MET A 1 -2.62 -8.61 48.21
C MET A 1 -3.95 -8.37 47.50
N SER A 2 -3.98 -7.40 46.58
CA SER A 2 -5.09 -7.15 45.66
C SER A 2 -4.47 -6.46 44.44
N THR A 3 -4.50 -7.17 43.32
CA THR A 3 -3.94 -6.84 42.03
C THR A 3 -4.80 -5.82 41.28
N ASP A 4 -4.12 -4.97 40.51
CA ASP A 4 -4.42 -4.59 39.13
C ASP A 4 -5.89 -4.47 38.70
N ASN A 5 -6.28 -3.24 38.36
CA ASN A 5 -6.85 -2.99 37.04
C ASN A 5 -6.86 -1.49 36.74
N ASP A 6 -5.78 -1.01 36.11
CA ASP A 6 -5.86 0.17 35.25
C ASP A 6 -6.61 -0.22 33.98
N PRO A 7 -7.78 0.34 33.65
CA PRO A 7 -8.24 0.30 32.29
C PRO A 7 -7.50 1.41 31.55
N ALA A 8 -6.32 1.08 31.02
CA ALA A 8 -5.79 1.75 29.84
C ALA A 8 -6.74 1.42 28.68
N GLU A 9 -7.91 2.06 28.68
CA GLU A 9 -8.89 1.97 27.62
C GLU A 9 -8.30 2.71 26.43
N ASN A 10 -7.75 1.94 25.50
CA ASN A 10 -7.25 2.39 24.22
C ASN A 10 -8.44 2.93 23.40
N GLN A 11 -8.86 4.15 23.73
CA GLN A 11 -9.90 4.90 23.03
C GLN A 11 -9.39 5.24 21.64
N GLN A 12 -9.60 4.33 20.70
CA GLN A 12 -9.61 4.67 19.28
C GLN A 12 -10.70 5.73 19.11
N GLY A 13 -10.28 6.98 18.89
CA GLY A 13 -11.16 8.14 18.86
C GLY A 13 -12.28 7.98 17.84
N ALA A 14 -13.47 7.59 18.31
CA ALA A 14 -14.66 7.58 17.49
C ALA A 14 -15.04 9.03 17.17
N THR A 15 -15.11 9.35 15.88
CA THR A 15 -15.56 10.66 15.42
C THR A 15 -17.09 10.67 15.42
N TYR A 16 -17.69 11.67 16.05
CA TYR A 16 -19.14 11.88 16.07
C TYR A 16 -19.48 13.18 15.35
N ASP A 17 -20.62 13.23 14.66
CA ASP A 17 -21.14 14.46 14.09
C ASP A 17 -21.74 15.39 15.17
N GLN A 18 -22.20 16.57 14.76
CA GLN A 18 -22.82 17.56 15.67
C GLN A 18 -24.14 17.06 16.30
N HIS A 19 -24.68 15.94 15.83
CA HIS A 19 -25.91 15.31 16.32
C HIS A 19 -25.62 14.05 17.15
N GLY A 20 -24.34 13.73 17.40
CA GLY A 20 -23.93 12.56 18.18
C GLY A 20 -23.96 11.24 17.41
N ASN A 21 -24.11 11.27 16.08
CA ASN A 21 -24.00 10.06 15.27
C ASN A 21 -22.53 9.72 15.02
N GLN A 22 -22.18 8.45 15.24
CA GLN A 22 -20.85 7.94 14.95
C GLN A 22 -20.58 7.97 13.45
N LEU A 23 -19.54 8.70 13.05
CA LEU A 23 -19.07 8.76 11.68
C LEU A 23 -18.24 7.51 11.38
N ALA A 24 -18.43 6.96 10.18
CA ALA A 24 -17.54 5.92 9.68
C ALA A 24 -16.11 6.49 9.62
N PRO A 25 -15.08 5.71 10.03
CA PRO A 25 -13.70 6.14 9.91
C PRO A 25 -13.39 6.52 8.45
N PRO A 26 -12.61 7.58 8.22
CA PRO A 26 -12.26 7.98 6.86
C PRO A 26 -11.53 6.82 6.16
N PRO A 27 -11.75 6.62 4.85
CA PRO A 27 -11.08 5.56 4.12
C PRO A 27 -9.56 5.74 4.25
N SER A 28 -8.88 4.67 4.67
CA SER A 28 -7.42 4.63 4.73
C SER A 28 -6.85 5.03 3.36
N LYS A 29 -5.93 6.00 3.33
CA LYS A 29 -5.25 6.37 2.08
C LYS A 29 -4.49 5.15 1.55
N ILE A 30 -4.83 4.72 0.34
CA ILE A 30 -4.11 3.65 -0.36
C ILE A 30 -2.72 4.19 -0.70
N ASN A 31 -1.69 3.58 -0.14
CA ASN A 31 -0.30 3.95 -0.39
C ASN A 31 0.27 3.06 -1.51
N LEU A 32 0.61 3.66 -2.66
CA LEU A 32 1.16 2.97 -3.83
C LEU A 32 2.56 3.49 -4.21
N HIS A 33 3.33 3.97 -3.23
CA HIS A 33 4.63 4.60 -3.48
C HIS A 33 5.79 3.63 -3.73
N ASP A 34 5.62 2.33 -3.42
CA ASP A 34 6.63 1.29 -3.66
C ASP A 34 5.98 -0.07 -4.00
N ALA A 35 6.79 -0.99 -4.51
CA ALA A 35 6.35 -2.31 -4.94
C ALA A 35 5.82 -3.19 -3.78
N ASP A 36 6.28 -2.99 -2.54
CA ASP A 36 5.81 -3.75 -1.38
C ASP A 36 4.43 -3.26 -0.92
N ALA A 37 4.19 -1.96 -0.97
CA ALA A 37 2.90 -1.34 -0.70
C ALA A 37 1.84 -1.81 -1.71
N ILE A 38 2.16 -1.77 -3.00
CA ILE A 38 1.27 -2.27 -4.06
C ILE A 38 0.99 -3.77 -3.87
N ARG A 39 1.97 -4.57 -3.45
CA ARG A 39 1.79 -6.00 -3.17
C ARG A 39 0.86 -6.25 -1.99
N ARG A 40 0.93 -5.43 -0.93
CA ARG A 40 -0.01 -5.53 0.21
C ARG A 40 -1.45 -5.26 -0.22
N GLU A 41 -1.65 -4.25 -1.07
CA GLU A 41 -2.97 -3.92 -1.63
C GLU A 41 -3.50 -5.02 -2.55
N LEU A 42 -2.67 -5.60 -3.43
CA LEU A 42 -3.03 -6.78 -4.22
C LEU A 42 -3.50 -7.94 -3.32
N GLY A 43 -2.78 -8.19 -2.22
CA GLY A 43 -3.17 -9.17 -1.23
C GLY A 43 -4.49 -8.84 -0.52
N ALA A 44 -4.77 -7.57 -0.27
CA ALA A 44 -6.03 -7.12 0.31
C ALA A 44 -7.20 -7.39 -0.63
N VAL A 45 -7.07 -7.00 -1.91
CA VAL A 45 -8.08 -7.27 -2.95
C VAL A 45 -8.35 -8.78 -3.07
N TYR A 46 -7.31 -9.61 -3.06
CA TYR A 46 -7.49 -11.07 -3.06
C TYR A 46 -8.26 -11.58 -1.84
N ARG A 47 -7.92 -11.09 -0.64
CA ARG A 47 -8.63 -11.48 0.60
C ARG A 47 -10.09 -11.05 0.56
N ASP A 48 -10.40 -9.87 0.05
CA ASP A 48 -11.77 -9.36 -0.05
C ASP A 48 -12.62 -10.16 -1.05
N MET A 49 -12.04 -10.54 -2.20
CA MET A 49 -12.69 -11.47 -3.14
C MET A 49 -12.96 -12.82 -2.48
N ARG A 50 -11.96 -13.38 -1.79
CA ARG A 50 -12.09 -14.70 -1.14
C ARG A 50 -13.09 -14.70 0.02
N ALA A 51 -13.20 -13.57 0.73
CA ALA A 51 -14.19 -13.35 1.78
C ALA A 51 -15.57 -12.94 1.24
N ARG A 52 -15.75 -12.86 -0.09
CA ARG A 52 -16.99 -12.40 -0.77
C ARG A 52 -17.45 -11.01 -0.33
N ARG A 53 -16.52 -10.13 0.04
CA ARG A 53 -16.82 -8.72 0.36
C ARG A 53 -16.94 -7.85 -0.88
N ILE A 54 -16.25 -8.25 -1.95
CA ILE A 54 -16.34 -7.65 -3.28
C ILE A 54 -16.60 -8.75 -4.31
N ASP A 55 -17.23 -8.37 -5.43
CA ASP A 55 -17.41 -9.28 -6.55
C ASP A 55 -16.05 -9.66 -7.17
N PRO A 56 -15.80 -10.95 -7.49
CA PRO A 56 -14.53 -11.37 -8.10
C PRO A 56 -14.19 -10.68 -9.42
N ALA A 57 -15.18 -10.32 -10.25
CA ALA A 57 -14.93 -9.62 -11.50
C ALA A 57 -14.44 -8.19 -11.25
N ASP A 58 -15.03 -7.50 -10.27
CA ASP A 58 -14.58 -6.18 -9.87
C ASP A 58 -13.22 -6.20 -9.17
N GLY A 59 -13.00 -7.18 -8.29
CA GLY A 59 -11.68 -7.39 -7.67
C GLY A 59 -10.59 -7.71 -8.68
N THR A 60 -10.90 -8.45 -9.75
CA THR A 60 -9.94 -8.73 -10.83
C THR A 60 -9.55 -7.46 -11.58
N LYS A 61 -10.49 -6.54 -11.83
CA LYS A 61 -10.19 -5.23 -12.45
C LYS A 61 -9.26 -4.40 -11.57
N LEU A 62 -9.51 -4.36 -10.27
CA LEU A 62 -8.65 -3.67 -9.30
C LEU A 62 -7.25 -4.28 -9.27
N ALA A 63 -7.15 -5.61 -9.21
CA ALA A 63 -5.87 -6.31 -9.23
C ALA A 63 -5.08 -6.04 -10.51
N TYR A 64 -5.76 -5.97 -11.66
CA TYR A 64 -5.12 -5.63 -12.93
C TYR A 64 -4.48 -4.24 -12.91
N VAL A 65 -5.21 -3.22 -12.45
CA VAL A 65 -4.68 -1.84 -12.35
C VAL A 65 -3.50 -1.78 -11.39
N LEU A 66 -3.59 -2.42 -10.22
CA LEU A 66 -2.50 -2.50 -9.25
C LEU A 66 -1.25 -3.16 -9.85
N ASP A 67 -1.42 -4.24 -10.62
CA ASP A 67 -0.32 -4.92 -11.30
C ASP A 67 0.32 -4.03 -12.39
N MET A 68 -0.47 -3.26 -13.15
CA MET A 68 0.08 -2.29 -14.10
C MET A 68 0.95 -1.22 -13.41
N ILE A 69 0.49 -0.70 -12.26
CA ILE A 69 1.25 0.28 -11.47
C ILE A 69 2.55 -0.36 -10.96
N ARG A 70 2.47 -1.58 -10.42
CA ARG A 70 3.65 -2.35 -9.98
C ARG A 70 4.68 -2.49 -11.10
N LYS A 71 4.24 -2.90 -12.29
CA LYS A 71 5.11 -3.06 -13.47
C LYS A 71 5.76 -1.75 -13.86
N SER A 72 5.01 -0.64 -13.93
CA SER A 72 5.56 0.67 -14.26
C SER A 72 6.63 1.12 -13.25
N TYR A 73 6.39 0.89 -11.95
CA TYR A 73 7.37 1.18 -10.90
C TYR A 73 8.65 0.34 -11.06
N GLU A 74 8.50 -0.98 -11.22
CA GLU A 74 9.63 -1.91 -11.41
C GLU A 74 10.45 -1.54 -12.64
N THR A 75 9.80 -1.21 -13.75
CA THR A 75 10.46 -0.72 -14.97
C THR A 75 11.27 0.54 -14.68
N GLY A 76 10.69 1.56 -14.05
CA GLY A 76 11.40 2.81 -13.75
C GLY A 76 12.61 2.62 -12.84
N VAL A 77 12.52 1.73 -11.84
CA VAL A 77 13.66 1.37 -10.97
C VAL A 77 14.77 0.69 -11.76
N LEU A 78 14.42 -0.24 -12.66
CA LEU A 78 15.39 -0.94 -13.50
C LEU A 78 16.08 -0.01 -14.49
N GLU A 79 15.33 0.91 -15.11
CA GLU A 79 15.86 1.94 -16.02
C GLU A 79 16.85 2.85 -15.29
N ALA A 80 16.49 3.37 -14.11
CA ALA A 80 17.37 4.22 -13.30
C ALA A 80 18.66 3.50 -12.90
N ARG A 81 18.57 2.21 -12.53
CA ARG A 81 19.75 1.39 -12.22
C ARG A 81 20.62 1.15 -13.45
N THR A 82 20.02 0.92 -14.61
CA THR A 82 20.73 0.73 -15.88
C THR A 82 21.49 1.99 -16.26
N GLU A 83 20.84 3.15 -16.20
CA GLU A 83 21.43 4.45 -16.49
C GLU A 83 22.62 4.76 -15.54
N ALA A 84 22.51 4.42 -14.26
CA ALA A 84 23.61 4.56 -13.30
C ALA A 84 24.83 3.68 -13.65
N LEU A 85 24.58 2.44 -14.09
CA LEU A 85 25.64 1.54 -14.55
C LEU A 85 26.30 2.05 -15.83
N GLU A 86 25.51 2.48 -16.81
CA GLU A 86 26.01 3.05 -18.08
C GLU A 86 26.87 4.29 -17.85
N ARG A 87 26.43 5.21 -16.99
CA ARG A 87 27.24 6.37 -16.57
C ARG A 87 28.59 5.95 -15.97
N THR A 88 28.58 4.96 -15.08
CA THR A 88 29.79 4.46 -14.42
C THR A 88 30.75 3.81 -15.43
N LEU A 89 30.24 3.00 -16.36
CA LEU A 89 31.04 2.37 -17.40
C LEU A 89 31.64 3.39 -18.37
N ASN A 90 30.86 4.40 -18.77
CA ASN A 90 31.32 5.46 -19.66
C ASN A 90 32.39 6.34 -18.99
N ALA A 91 32.24 6.65 -17.70
CA ALA A 91 33.25 7.36 -16.92
C ALA A 91 34.59 6.58 -16.89
N ARG A 92 34.54 5.26 -16.65
CA ARG A 92 35.74 4.41 -16.67
C ARG A 92 36.41 4.34 -18.04
N LYS A 93 35.63 4.26 -19.14
CA LYS A 93 36.17 4.27 -20.51
C LYS A 93 36.84 5.60 -20.88
N LYS A 94 36.43 6.71 -20.25
CA LYS A 94 36.96 8.05 -20.53
C LYS A 94 38.22 8.38 -19.73
N SER A 95 38.59 7.56 -18.75
CA SER A 95 39.89 7.65 -18.06
C SER A 95 40.96 6.92 -18.88
N PRO A 96 42.04 7.61 -19.31
CA PRO A 96 43.12 7.03 -20.11
C PRO A 96 43.98 6.03 -19.33
#